data_AF-A0A0D7CN67-F1
#
_entry.id   AF-A0A0D7CN67-F1
#
_cell.length_a   1.000
_cell.length_b   1.000
_cell.length_c   1.000
_cell.angle_alpha   90.00
_cell.angle_beta   90.00
_cell.angle_gamma   90.00
#
_symmetry.space_group_name_H-M   'P 1'
#
loop_
_entity.id
_entity.type
_entity.pdbx_description
1 polymer ?
#
loop_
_entity_poly.entity_id
_entity_poly.type
_entity_poly.pdbx_seq_one_letter_code
_entity_poly.pdbx_strand_id
1 'polypeptide(L)'
;MLAKYQARQRHQKLMRVAHHLLGEVADRRRPESLRYHPVTADVTAQDVSAYAFGRYQLNLDLDEAQRYLDAARVSRGETAAPATA
;
A
#
# COMPACT_ATOMS: atom_id res chain seq x y z
N MET A 1 16.95 -0.68 -23.36
CA MET A 1 16.21 0.48 -22.79
C MET A 1 14.79 0.12 -22.35
N LEU A 2 14.04 -0.68 -23.11
CA LEU A 2 12.66 -1.09 -22.78
C LEU A 2 12.50 -1.70 -21.36
N ALA A 3 13.41 -2.59 -20.94
CA ALA A 3 13.32 -3.24 -19.63
C ALA A 3 13.37 -2.26 -18.45
N LYS A 4 14.23 -1.23 -18.52
CA LYS A 4 14.31 -0.18 -17.49
C LYS A 4 13.02 0.63 -17.41
N TYR A 5 12.41 0.91 -18.56
CA TYR A 5 11.15 1.63 -18.65
C TYR A 5 9.99 0.84 -18.06
N GLN A 6 9.88 -0.45 -18.41
CA GLN A 6 8.86 -1.35 -17.86
C GLN A 6 9.01 -1.52 -16.35
N ALA A 7 10.24 -1.69 -15.85
CA ALA A 7 10.52 -1.76 -14.42
C ALA A 7 10.08 -0.48 -13.69
N ARG A 8 10.38 0.69 -14.26
CA ARG A 8 9.94 1.99 -13.71
C ARG A 8 8.43 2.13 -13.71
N GLN A 9 7.74 1.73 -14.78
CA GLN A 9 6.28 1.75 -14.83
C GLN A 9 5.66 0.82 -13.78
N ARG A 10 6.19 -0.40 -13.63
CA ARG A 10 5.74 -1.34 -12.58
C ARG A 10 5.91 -0.72 -11.20
N HIS A 11 7.08 -0.16 -10.91
CA HIS A 11 7.35 0.50 -9.64
C HIS A 11 6.36 1.65 -9.36
N GLN A 12 6.08 2.51 -10.35
CA GLN A 12 5.11 3.60 -10.21
C GLN A 12 3.69 3.12 -9.92
N LYS A 13 3.26 2.03 -10.56
CA LYS A 13 1.94 1.43 -10.30
C LYS A 13 1.84 0.93 -8.86
N LEU A 14 2.86 0.22 -8.37
CA LEU A 14 2.88 -0.34 -7.02
C LEU A 14 2.92 0.74 -5.94
N MET A 15 3.73 1.78 -6.12
CA MET A 15 3.71 2.94 -5.21
C MET A 15 2.34 3.62 -5.20
N ARG A 16 1.69 3.76 -6.36
CA ARG A 16 0.32 4.31 -6.43
C ARG A 16 -0.68 3.47 -5.66
N VAL A 17 -0.59 2.14 -5.73
CA VAL A 17 -1.45 1.23 -4.94
C VAL A 17 -1.23 1.45 -3.45
N ALA A 18 0.03 1.39 -2.98
CA ALA A 18 0.36 1.52 -1.57
C ALA A 18 -0.08 2.89 -1.00
N HIS A 19 0.18 3.98 -1.74
CA HIS A 19 -0.27 5.31 -1.36
C HIS A 19 -1.79 5.44 -1.32
N HIS A 20 -2.49 4.89 -2.30
CA HIS A 20 -3.94 4.95 -2.36
C HIS A 20 -4.58 4.26 -1.16
N LEU A 21 -4.13 3.04 -0.83
CA LEU A 21 -4.63 2.29 0.31
C LEU A 21 -4.39 3.02 1.63
N LEU A 22 -3.17 3.55 1.84
CA LEU A 22 -2.88 4.34 3.04
C LEU A 22 -3.71 5.64 3.07
N GLY A 23 -4.03 6.21 1.91
CA GLY A 23 -4.87 7.41 1.77
C GLY A 23 -6.30 7.14 2.21
N GLU A 24 -6.91 6.08 1.70
CA GLU A 24 -8.28 5.69 2.07
C GLU A 24 -8.42 5.40 3.57
N VAL A 25 -7.41 4.79 4.19
CA VAL A 25 -7.41 4.55 5.64
C VAL A 25 -7.28 5.86 6.42
N ALA A 26 -6.42 6.79 5.97
CA ALA A 26 -6.26 8.08 6.63
C ALA A 26 -7.53 8.95 6.54
N ASP A 27 -8.22 8.93 5.40
CA ASP A 27 -9.46 9.68 5.20
C ASP A 27 -10.61 9.10 6.05
N ARG A 28 -10.67 7.77 6.21
CA ARG A 28 -11.63 7.11 7.12
C ARG A 28 -11.36 7.38 8.60
N ARG A 29 -10.14 7.81 8.98
CA ARG A 29 -9.81 8.25 10.36
C ARG A 29 -10.26 9.68 10.65
N ARG A 30 -10.65 10.48 9.66
CA ARG A 30 -11.23 11.81 9.92
C ARG A 30 -12.64 11.64 10.50
N PRO A 31 -12.97 12.31 11.62
CA PRO A 31 -14.19 12.06 12.35
C PRO A 31 -15.38 12.73 11.64
N GLU A 32 -16.01 12.03 10.71
CA GLU A 32 -17.45 12.23 10.53
C GLU A 32 -18.14 11.40 11.60
N SER A 33 -18.64 12.11 12.61
CA SER A 33 -19.61 11.65 13.59
C SER A 33 -20.48 10.48 13.06
N LEU A 34 -20.52 9.35 13.76
CA LEU A 34 -21.46 8.21 13.59
C LEU A 34 -20.98 6.96 12.82
N ARG A 35 -19.83 6.35 13.14
CA ARG A 35 -19.67 4.90 12.91
C ARG A 35 -19.19 4.15 14.15
N TYR A 36 -20.14 3.41 14.73
CA TYR A 36 -19.97 2.39 15.75
C TYR A 36 -19.18 1.23 15.14
N HIS A 37 -17.85 1.33 15.17
CA HIS A 37 -16.86 0.24 15.23
C HIS A 37 -15.50 0.82 14.78
N PRO A 38 -14.56 1.08 15.70
CA PRO A 38 -13.20 1.43 15.33
C PRO A 38 -12.48 0.14 14.93
N VAL A 39 -12.83 -0.43 13.78
CA VAL A 39 -11.89 -1.33 13.12
C VAL A 39 -10.81 -0.41 12.58
N THR A 40 -9.74 -0.24 13.35
CA THR A 40 -8.45 0.24 12.86
C THR A 40 -7.97 -0.74 11.79
N ALA A 41 -8.56 -0.66 10.60
CA ALA A 41 -8.13 -1.42 9.45
C ALA A 41 -6.82 -0.79 8.98
N ASP A 42 -5.72 -1.22 9.59
CA ASP A 42 -4.40 -0.93 9.06
C ASP A 42 -4.26 -1.63 7.72
N VAL A 43 -3.65 -0.92 6.76
CA VAL A 43 -3.30 -1.50 5.46
C VAL A 43 -2.21 -2.54 5.68
N THR A 44 -2.44 -3.74 5.16
CA THR A 44 -1.49 -4.86 5.20
C THR A 44 -0.88 -5.12 3.82
N ALA A 45 0.19 -5.92 3.77
CA ALA A 45 0.77 -6.39 2.50
C ALA A 45 -0.22 -7.21 1.66
N GLN A 46 -1.16 -7.91 2.30
CA GLN A 46 -2.21 -8.66 1.60
C GLN A 46 -3.14 -7.73 0.82
N ASP A 47 -3.49 -6.58 1.40
CA ASP A 47 -4.32 -5.57 0.73
C ASP A 47 -3.60 -4.98 -0.50
N VAL A 48 -2.30 -4.70 -0.36
CA VAL A 48 -1.46 -4.20 -1.45
C VAL A 48 -1.39 -5.23 -2.59
N SER A 49 -1.15 -6.50 -2.27
CA SER A 49 -1.09 -7.59 -3.26
C SER A 49 -2.44 -7.78 -3.97
N ALA A 50 -3.53 -7.88 -3.20
CA ALA A 50 -4.88 -8.06 -3.74
C ALA A 50 -5.31 -6.88 -4.62
N TYR A 51 -5.07 -5.64 -4.19
CA TYR A 51 -5.44 -4.45 -4.96
C TYR A 51 -4.59 -4.32 -6.24
N ALA A 52 -3.28 -4.59 -6.16
CA ALA A 52 -2.41 -4.55 -7.33
C ALA A 52 -2.79 -5.61 -8.37
N PHE A 53 -3.21 -6.81 -7.93
CA PHE A 53 -3.77 -7.83 -8.80
C PHE A 53 -5.09 -7.35 -9.44
N GLY A 54 -6.06 -6.93 -8.63
CA GLY A 54 -7.38 -6.50 -9.12
C GLY A 54 -7.32 -5.31 -10.07
N ARG A 55 -6.41 -4.35 -9.85
CA ARG A 55 -6.33 -3.12 -10.64
C ARG A 55 -5.40 -3.22 -11.85
N TYR A 56 -4.28 -3.92 -11.72
CA TYR A 56 -3.19 -3.90 -12.69
C TYR A 56 -2.75 -5.28 -13.16
N GLN A 57 -3.38 -6.37 -12.68
CA GLN A 57 -2.97 -7.75 -12.94
C GLN A 57 -1.50 -8.01 -12.57
N LEU A 58 -1.00 -7.31 -11.55
CA LEU A 58 0.36 -7.51 -11.05
C LEU A 58 0.33 -8.55 -9.94
N ASN A 59 1.01 -9.68 -10.18
CA ASN A 59 1.30 -10.66 -9.14
C ASN A 59 2.52 -10.22 -8.34
N LEU A 60 2.35 -10.20 -7.01
CA LEU A 60 3.35 -9.81 -6.03
C LEU A 60 3.38 -10.88 -4.95
N ASP A 61 4.58 -11.23 -4.50
CA ASP A 61 4.73 -11.89 -3.21
C ASP A 61 4.44 -10.90 -2.07
N LEU A 62 4.19 -11.44 -0.87
CA LEU A 62 3.86 -10.61 0.29
C LEU A 62 5.05 -9.77 0.75
N ASP A 63 6.29 -10.24 0.58
CA ASP A 63 7.50 -9.51 0.99
C ASP A 63 7.76 -8.28 0.11
N GLU A 64 7.50 -8.39 -1.19
CA GLU A 64 7.51 -7.29 -2.14
C GLU A 64 6.39 -6.31 -1.83
N ALA A 65 5.16 -6.80 -1.65
CA ALA A 65 4.04 -5.95 -1.27
C ALA A 65 4.32 -5.18 0.04
N GLN A 66 4.92 -5.84 1.03
CA GLN A 66 5.34 -5.25 2.30
C GLN A 66 6.40 -4.16 2.10
N ARG A 67 7.44 -4.42 1.28
CA ARG A 67 8.46 -3.40 0.95
C ARG A 67 7.85 -2.16 0.31
N TYR A 68 6.88 -2.31 -0.58
CA TYR A 68 6.17 -1.17 -1.18
C TYR A 68 5.29 -0.43 -0.17
N LEU A 69 4.63 -1.16 0.72
CA LEU A 69 3.84 -0.58 1.81
C LEU A 69 4.72 0.24 2.77
N ASP A 70 5.85 -0.32 3.19
CA ASP A 70 6.80 0.35 4.08
C ASP A 70 7.42 1.58 3.42
N ALA A 71 7.80 1.48 2.15
CA ALA A 71 8.29 2.63 1.40
C ALA A 71 7.23 3.75 1.32
N ALA A 72 5.96 3.40 1.10
CA ALA A 72 4.87 4.37 1.10
C ALA A 72 4.64 5.00 2.49
N ARG A 73 4.72 4.22 3.57
CA ARG A 73 4.67 4.75 4.96
C ARG A 73 5.79 5.74 5.22
N VAL A 74 7.04 5.36 4.92
CA VAL A 74 8.22 6.23 5.09
C VAL A 74 8.08 7.52 4.29
N SER A 75 7.60 7.45 3.05
CA SER A 75 7.38 8.66 2.22
C SER A 75 6.31 9.61 2.76
N ARG A 76 5.40 9.12 3.61
CA ARG A 76 4.40 9.92 4.33
C ARG A 76 4.88 10.43 5.68
N GLY A 77 6.10 10.08 6.09
CA GLY A 77 6.66 10.41 7.40
C GLY A 77 6.26 9.44 8.52
N GLU A 78 5.66 8.29 8.18
CA GLU A 78 5.34 7.22 9.13
C GLU A 78 6.52 6.24 9.26
N THR A 79 6.59 5.51 10.37
CA THR A 79 7.60 4.47 10.58
C THR A 79 7.25 3.23 9.74
N ALA A 80 8.25 2.64 9.09
CA ALA A 80 8.10 1.33 8.47
C ALA A 80 7.67 0.29 9.53
N ALA A 81 6.89 -0.72 9.14
CA ALA A 81 6.60 -1.82 10.05
C ALA A 81 7.92 -2.44 10.53
N PRO A 82 8.02 -2.87 11.80
CA PRO A 82 9.18 -3.67 12.20
C PRO A 82 9.23 -4.90 11.31
N ALA A 83 10.41 -5.20 10.74
CA ALA A 83 10.64 -6.46 10.05
C ALA A 83 10.35 -7.57 11.07
N THR A 84 9.24 -8.28 10.89
CA THR A 84 8.95 -9.48 11.69
C THR A 84 10.04 -10.49 11.38
N ALA A 85 10.97 -10.65 12.34
CA ALA A 85 12.07 -11.60 12.33
C ALA A 85 11.59 -13.04 12.53
#